data_AF-A0ABC8UKR2-F1
#
_entry.id   AF-A0ABC8UKR2-F1
#
_cell.length_a   1.000
_cell.length_b   1.000
_cell.length_c   1.000
_cell.angle_alpha   90.00
_cell.angle_beta   90.00
_cell.angle_gamma   90.00
#
_symmetry.space_group_name_H-M   'P 1'
#
loop_
_entity.id
_entity.type
_entity.pdbx_description
1 polymer ?
#
loop_
_entity_poly.entity_id
_entity_poly.type
_entity_poly.pdbx_seq_one_letter_code
_entity_poly.pdbx_strand_id
1 'polypeptide(L)' 'MQGASVIVKSFNHDRMKENMRAHKLRLDDGDLLDIEQMEERKIMRGEFLVNETTSPYQTIQELWDDEI' A
#
# COMPACT_ATOMS: atom_id res chain seq x y z
N MET A 1 -2.90 -15.78 -5.67
CA MET A 1 -3.04 -14.40 -6.20
C MET A 1 -4.06 -13.65 -5.36
N GLN A 2 -3.72 -12.44 -4.89
CA GLN A 2 -4.56 -11.63 -3.99
C GLN A 2 -5.68 -10.83 -4.71
N GLY A 3 -5.85 -10.97 -6.03
CA GLY A 3 -7.04 -10.48 -6.77
C GLY A 3 -7.22 -8.96 -6.91
N ALA A 4 -6.27 -8.15 -6.46
CA ALA A 4 -6.35 -6.69 -6.53
C ALA A 4 -5.77 -6.10 -7.83
N SER A 5 -6.26 -4.92 -8.23
CA SER A 5 -5.65 -4.09 -9.28
C SER A 5 -4.63 -3.11 -8.69
N VAL A 6 -3.54 -2.82 -9.40
CA VAL A 6 -2.47 -1.94 -8.91
C VAL A 6 -2.40 -0.66 -9.75
N ILE A 7 -2.32 0.49 -9.08
CA ILE A 7 -2.05 1.79 -9.70
C ILE A 7 -0.62 2.19 -9.38
N VAL A 8 0.21 2.32 -10.42
CA VAL A 8 1.64 2.65 -10.30
C VAL A 8 1.92 4.02 -10.91
N LYS A 9 2.60 4.90 -10.16
CA LYS A 9 2.95 6.25 -10.62
C LYS A 9 4.40 6.33 -11.09
N SER A 10 4.61 6.82 -12.31
CA SER A 10 5.92 7.21 -12.84
C SER A 10 5.76 8.27 -13.93
N PHE A 11 6.72 9.20 -14.03
CA PHE A 11 6.90 10.07 -15.20
C PHE A 11 8.05 9.61 -16.10
N ASN A 12 8.87 8.66 -15.63
CA ASN A 12 9.91 8.05 -16.43
C ASN A 12 9.29 6.99 -17.35
N HIS A 13 9.51 7.15 -18.66
CA HIS A 13 8.91 6.32 -19.70
C HIS A 13 9.33 4.86 -19.65
N ASP A 14 10.59 4.58 -19.35
CA ASP A 14 11.09 3.20 -19.27
C ASP A 14 10.51 2.49 -18.04
N ARG A 15 10.42 3.18 -16.89
CA ARG A 15 9.73 2.66 -15.71
C ARG A 15 8.25 2.39 -15.97
N MET A 16 7.56 3.23 -16.74
CA MET A 16 6.15 2.96 -17.11
C MET A 16 6.03 1.67 -17.92
N LYS A 17 6.92 1.44 -18.89
CA LYS A 17 6.93 0.19 -19.68
C LYS A 17 7.20 -1.04 -18.81
N GLU A 18 8.17 -0.94 -17.90
CA GLU A 18 8.51 -2.04 -16.99
C GLU A 18 7.35 -2.39 -16.06
N ASN A 19 6.74 -1.38 -15.43
CA ASN A 19 5.57 -1.56 -14.57
C ASN A 19 4.42 -2.28 -15.30
N MET A 20 4.14 -1.92 -16.56
CA MET A 20 3.11 -2.59 -17.36
C MET A 20 3.46 -4.04 -17.72
N ARG A 21 4.76 -4.35 -17.86
CA ARG A 21 5.23 -5.72 -18.15
C ARG A 21 5.13 -6.63 -16.92
N ALA A 22 5.15 -6.08 -15.71
CA ALA A 22 5.01 -6.85 -14.48
C ALA A 22 3.72 -7.70 -14.43
N HIS A 23 2.65 -7.26 -15.12
CA HIS A 23 1.42 -8.07 -15.28
C HIS A 23 1.62 -9.44 -15.94
N LYS A 24 2.74 -9.65 -16.64
CA LYS A 24 3.07 -10.94 -17.28
C LYS A 24 3.95 -11.82 -16.41
N LEU A 25 4.51 -11.29 -15.32
CA LEU A 25 5.32 -12.05 -14.39
C LEU A 25 4.40 -12.94 -13.52
N ARG A 26 4.88 -14.14 -13.22
CA ARG A 26 4.28 -15.02 -12.21
C ARG A 26 5.35 -15.35 -11.20
N LEU A 27 5.02 -15.15 -9.93
CA LEU A 27 5.83 -15.57 -8.79
C LEU A 27 5.48 -17.03 -8.47
N ASP A 28 6.46 -17.78 -7.98
CA ASP A 28 6.21 -19.11 -7.45
C ASP A 28 5.74 -19.07 -5.98
N ASP A 29 5.40 -20.23 -5.43
CA ASP A 29 4.85 -20.30 -4.07
C ASP A 29 5.89 -19.91 -3.01
N GLY A 30 7.19 -20.09 -3.28
CA GLY A 30 8.26 -19.69 -2.39
C GLY A 30 8.41 -18.17 -2.34
N ASP A 31 8.44 -17.52 -3.50
CA ASP A 31 8.45 -16.06 -3.62
C ASP A 31 7.26 -15.43 -2.88
N LEU A 32 6.07 -16.02 -3.01
CA LEU A 32 4.87 -15.54 -2.34
C LEU A 32 4.95 -15.68 -0.82
N LEU A 33 5.45 -16.82 -0.33
CA LEU A 33 5.64 -17.06 1.09
C LEU A 33 6.66 -16.11 1.73
N ASP A 34 7.72 -15.76 0.99
CA ASP A 34 8.71 -14.79 1.45
C ASP A 34 8.11 -13.37 1.55
N ILE A 35 7.24 -12.98 0.61
CA ILE A 35 6.53 -11.69 0.64
C ILE A 35 5.55 -11.64 1.83
N GLU A 36 4.82 -12.73 2.09
CA GLU A 36 3.87 -12.81 3.22
C GLU A 36 4.54 -12.69 4.59
N GLN A 37 5.82 -13.03 4.69
CA GLN A 37 6.60 -12.89 5.93
C GLN A 37 7.22 -11.49 6.12
N MET A 38 7.10 -10.61 5.13
CA MET A 38 7.63 -9.25 5.24
C MET A 38 6.84 -8.44 6.28
N GLU A 39 7.51 -7.51 6.95
CA GLU A 39 6.87 -6.60 7.89
C GLU A 39 5.86 -5.70 7.17
N GLU A 40 4.59 -5.76 7.57
CA GLU A 40 3.54 -4.89 7.04
C GLU A 40 3.66 -3.48 7.62
N ARG A 41 3.54 -2.46 6.76
CA ARG A 41 3.58 -1.05 7.16
C ARG A 41 2.60 -0.20 6.37
N LYS A 42 1.79 0.59 7.08
CA LYS A 42 0.91 1.59 6.47
C LYS A 42 1.67 2.91 6.26
N ILE A 43 2.02 3.20 5.00
CA ILE A 43 2.79 4.43 4.64
C ILE A 43 1.90 5.68 4.70
N MET A 44 0.70 5.61 4.12
CA MET A 44 -0.26 6.73 4.13
C MET A 44 -1.14 6.66 5.38
N ARG A 45 -0.61 7.17 6.50
CA ARG A 45 -1.29 7.12 7.80
C ARG A 45 -2.42 8.14 7.95
N GLY A 46 -2.44 9.20 7.15
CA GLY A 46 -3.53 10.18 7.19
C GLY A 46 -3.47 11.16 8.37
N GLU A 47 -2.30 11.36 8.98
CA GLU A 47 -2.12 12.22 10.17
C GLU A 47 -2.64 13.66 9.95
N PHE A 48 -2.63 14.15 8.71
CA PHE A 48 -3.19 15.46 8.35
C PHE A 48 -4.72 15.57 8.50
N LEU A 49 -5.42 14.45 8.68
CA LEU A 49 -6.86 14.40 8.94
C LEU A 49 -7.17 14.39 10.45
N VAL A 50 -6.17 14.30 11.33
CA VAL A 50 -6.36 14.12 12.78
C VAL A 50 -6.04 15.41 13.51
N ASN A 51 -6.95 15.87 14.37
CA ASN A 51 -6.68 16.93 15.35
C ASN A 51 -7.78 17.01 16.43
N GLU A 52 -7.47 17.58 17.58
CA GLU A 52 -8.36 17.63 18.75
C GLU A 52 -9.56 18.60 18.61
N THR A 53 -9.51 19.55 17.67
CA THR A 53 -10.41 20.72 17.69
C THR A 53 -11.54 20.67 16.67
N THR A 54 -11.24 20.19 15.46
CA THR A 54 -12.11 20.30 14.29
C THR A 54 -12.27 19.00 13.54
N SER A 55 -11.40 18.02 13.79
CA SER A 55 -11.52 16.71 13.16
C SER A 55 -12.53 15.84 13.91
N PRO A 56 -13.29 14.99 13.20
CA PRO A 56 -14.03 13.90 13.83
C PRO A 56 -13.11 12.84 14.47
N TYR A 57 -11.81 12.83 14.15
CA TYR A 57 -10.81 11.90 14.69
C TYR A 57 -9.76 12.68 15.48
N GLN A 58 -9.68 12.42 16.78
CA GLN A 58 -8.72 13.06 17.70
C GLN A 58 -7.38 12.34 17.69
N THR A 59 -7.37 11.03 17.42
CA THR A 59 -6.16 10.21 17.33
C THR A 59 -6.06 9.46 16.00
N ILE A 60 -4.85 8.98 15.69
CA ILE A 60 -4.64 8.17 14.48
C ILE A 60 -5.28 6.79 14.61
N GLN A 61 -5.39 6.26 15.83
CA GLN A 61 -6.07 5.00 16.13
C GLN A 61 -7.56 5.10 15.80
N GLU A 62 -8.22 6.18 16.23
CA GLU A 62 -9.63 6.44 15.90
C GLU A 62 -9.87 6.54 14.39
N LEU A 63 -8.93 7.11 13.62
CA LEU A 63 -9.05 7.19 12.16
C LEU A 63 -9.05 5.80 11.50
N TRP A 64 -8.38 4.82 12.11
CA TRP A 64 -8.18 3.50 11.53
C TRP A 64 -8.82 2.36 12.32
N ASP A 65 -9.68 2.66 13.29
CA ASP A 65 -10.29 1.66 14.19
C ASP A 65 -9.24 0.69 14.78
N ASP A 66 -8.10 1.25 15.24
CA ASP A 66 -6.92 0.52 15.75
C ASP A 66 -6.16 -0.34 14.71
N GLU A 67 -6.55 -0.34 13.43
CA GLU A 67 -5.87 -1.06 12.33
C GLU A 67 -4.68 -0.25 11.76
N ILE A 68 -3.73 0.17 12.59
CA ILE A 68 -2.55 0.98 12.16
C ILE A 68 -1.23 0.61 12.85
#